data_AF-A0A9E5GS07-F1
#
_entry.id   AF-A0A9E5GS07-F1
#
_cell.length_a   1.000
_cell.length_b   1.000
_cell.length_c   1.000
_cell.angle_alpha   90.00
_cell.angle_beta   90.00
_cell.angle_gamma   90.00
#
_symmetry.space_group_name_H-M   'P 1'
#
loop_
_entity.id
_entity.type
_entity.pdbx_description
1 polymer ?
#
loop_
_entity_poly.entity_id
_entity_poly.type
_entity_poly.pdbx_seq_one_letter_code
_entity_poly.pdbx_strand_id
1 'polypeptide(L)'
;MLSGKEGIFRKNLLGKRVDYSGRSIITVGPNLKLNECGLPIYIAVKMFTPFIIGKLIEKKIVYTPKQAEKLIKDESPLALRFLEEVIKDKYVLLNRAPTLHRLSIEAFKIKLMPGKTIRIHPLVCPAFNADFDGDQMAVHLPISDEAQQEAKDLIAADKNILKPGSGEPTITHSQDMVLGVYYITDFYDHRYPDLKTEEERKDKAPLKGRFTSMNDVLEKYYNDNVKIKDKIILVYDKEPIETTVGRVLFNLVLPEKIRFINKKVVNKDLKKILSRIFDEYDMEMTVKVADDIKDL
;
A
#
# COMPACT_ATOMS: atom_id res chain seq x y z
N MET A 1 -28.89 23.36 26.27
CA MET A 1 -27.66 22.90 26.95
C MET A 1 -27.37 21.41 26.69
N LEU A 2 -28.39 20.53 26.75
CA LEU A 2 -28.23 19.10 26.47
C LEU A 2 -28.41 18.73 24.98
N SER A 3 -29.38 19.34 24.29
CA SER A 3 -29.72 19.05 22.89
C SER A 3 -28.98 19.93 21.88
N GLY A 4 -28.97 19.50 20.61
CA GLY A 4 -28.31 20.21 19.51
C GLY A 4 -26.84 19.85 19.30
N LYS A 5 -26.23 20.37 18.23
CA LYS A 5 -24.84 20.08 17.84
C LYS A 5 -23.83 20.57 18.90
N GLU A 6 -24.12 21.71 19.52
CA GLU A 6 -23.32 22.31 20.60
C GLU A 6 -23.70 21.79 22.00
N GLY A 7 -24.67 20.87 22.09
CA GLY A 7 -25.10 20.28 23.35
C GLY A 7 -24.06 19.30 23.93
N ILE A 8 -24.09 19.13 25.25
CA ILE A 8 -23.11 18.31 26.01
C ILE A 8 -22.98 16.89 25.42
N PHE A 9 -24.08 16.25 25.04
CA PHE A 9 -24.07 14.88 24.51
C PHE A 9 -23.27 14.76 23.20
N ARG A 10 -23.55 15.62 22.22
CA ARG A 10 -22.92 15.52 20.89
C ARG A 10 -21.50 16.07 20.91
N LYS A 11 -21.25 17.17 21.64
CA LYS A 11 -19.97 17.87 21.60
C LYS A 11 -18.92 17.31 22.56
N ASN A 12 -19.35 16.81 23.73
CA ASN A 12 -18.42 16.48 24.83
C ASN A 12 -18.46 15.01 25.25
N LEU A 13 -19.54 14.27 24.98
CA LEU A 13 -19.64 12.85 25.32
C LEU A 13 -19.29 11.95 24.12
N LEU A 14 -19.92 12.19 22.96
CA LEU A 14 -19.66 11.40 21.74
C LEU A 14 -18.42 11.86 20.98
N GLY A 15 -18.15 13.17 20.98
CA GLY A 15 -16.93 13.76 20.45
C GLY A 15 -16.05 14.28 21.59
N LYS A 16 -14.74 14.06 21.50
CA LYS A 16 -13.75 14.65 22.41
C LYS A 16 -12.48 15.01 21.65
N ARG A 17 -11.78 16.04 22.13
CA ARG A 17 -10.38 16.24 21.75
C ARG A 17 -9.55 15.22 22.52
N VAL A 18 -8.61 14.60 21.84
CA VAL A 18 -7.78 13.52 22.37
C VAL A 18 -6.31 13.91 22.31
N ASP A 19 -5.58 13.61 23.38
CA ASP A 19 -4.12 13.71 23.40
C ASP A 19 -3.49 12.63 22.50
N TYR A 20 -2.16 12.66 22.37
CA TYR A 20 -1.40 11.70 21.54
C TYR A 20 -1.92 11.62 20.10
N SER A 21 -2.25 12.80 19.56
CA SER A 21 -2.75 12.96 18.20
C SER A 21 -2.01 14.06 17.44
N GLY A 22 -2.04 13.97 16.12
CA GLY A 22 -1.44 14.94 15.22
C GLY A 22 -2.25 15.05 13.92
N ARG A 23 -1.86 15.99 13.06
CA ARG A 23 -2.41 16.14 11.72
C ARG A 23 -1.33 16.64 10.78
N SER A 24 -1.27 16.10 9.58
CA SER A 24 -0.46 16.66 8.51
C SER A 24 -1.05 16.36 7.13
N ILE A 25 -0.51 17.03 6.12
CA ILE A 25 -0.78 16.76 4.71
C ILE A 25 -0.27 15.36 4.36
N ILE A 26 -1.03 14.63 3.55
CA ILE A 26 -0.62 13.33 3.04
C ILE A 26 0.11 13.44 1.70
N THR A 27 1.04 12.53 1.48
CA THR A 27 1.77 12.35 0.22
C THR A 27 1.88 10.87 -0.11
N VAL A 28 2.11 10.55 -1.38
CA VAL A 28 2.23 9.15 -1.82
C VAL A 28 3.51 8.49 -1.29
N GLY A 29 3.39 7.25 -0.80
CA GLY A 29 4.52 6.41 -0.40
C GLY A 29 4.53 5.10 -1.17
N PRO A 30 5.01 5.07 -2.43
CA PRO A 30 4.93 3.87 -3.28
C PRO A 30 5.79 2.71 -2.77
N ASN A 31 6.87 3.00 -2.04
CA ASN A 31 7.78 1.99 -1.47
C ASN A 31 7.34 1.45 -0.09
N LEU A 32 6.18 1.89 0.40
CA LEU A 32 5.60 1.36 1.63
C LEU A 32 4.90 0.03 1.32
N LYS A 33 4.81 -0.86 2.30
CA LYS A 33 3.86 -1.98 2.24
C LYS A 33 2.45 -1.48 2.55
N LEU A 34 1.43 -2.25 2.20
CA LEU A 34 0.03 -1.87 2.42
C LEU A 34 -0.29 -1.43 3.86
N ASN A 35 0.29 -2.11 4.86
CA ASN A 35 0.06 -1.83 6.28
C ASN A 35 1.10 -0.88 6.91
N GLU A 36 1.92 -0.19 6.11
CA GLU A 36 2.91 0.75 6.61
C GLU A 36 2.53 2.20 6.29
N CYS A 37 2.88 3.12 7.18
CA CYS A 37 2.80 4.56 6.90
C CYS A 37 4.14 5.24 7.20
N GLY A 38 4.49 6.23 6.38
CA GLY A 38 5.59 7.13 6.67
C GLY A 38 5.15 8.20 7.66
N LEU A 39 5.67 8.16 8.88
CA LEU A 39 5.41 9.18 9.90
C LEU A 39 6.58 10.18 9.97
N PRO A 40 6.34 11.49 9.82
CA PRO A 40 7.37 12.51 9.99
C PRO A 40 8.02 12.43 11.36
N ILE A 41 9.35 12.51 11.41
CA ILE A 41 10.12 12.50 12.65
C ILE A 41 9.59 13.56 13.64
N TYR A 42 9.24 14.77 13.20
CA TYR A 42 8.77 15.82 14.09
C TYR A 42 7.44 15.48 14.78
N ILE A 43 6.51 14.78 14.08
CA ILE A 43 5.24 14.32 14.66
C ILE A 43 5.53 13.19 15.63
N ALA A 44 6.35 12.23 15.20
CA ALA A 44 6.73 11.07 15.99
C ALA A 44 7.39 11.50 17.31
N VAL A 45 8.38 12.38 17.28
CA VAL A 45 9.04 12.91 18.49
C VAL A 45 8.02 13.48 19.48
N LYS A 46 7.06 14.29 19.00
CA LYS A 46 6.05 14.89 19.88
C LYS A 46 5.08 13.88 20.45
N MET A 47 4.55 12.97 19.63
CA MET A 47 3.62 11.94 20.08
C MET A 47 4.27 10.95 21.06
N PHE A 48 5.54 10.63 20.86
CA PHE A 48 6.26 9.63 21.65
C PHE A 48 7.11 10.22 22.78
N THR A 49 7.06 11.54 23.02
CA THR A 49 7.88 12.23 24.03
C THR A 49 7.86 11.52 25.41
N PRO A 50 6.70 11.17 25.99
CA PRO A 50 6.67 10.51 27.30
C PRO A 50 7.39 9.16 27.32
N PHE A 51 7.30 8.40 26.22
CA PHE A 51 7.94 7.09 26.08
C PHE A 51 9.45 7.21 25.91
N ILE A 52 9.93 8.20 25.15
CA ILE A 52 11.36 8.50 25.02
C ILE A 52 11.95 8.87 26.38
N ILE A 53 11.26 9.73 27.14
CA ILE A 53 11.68 10.13 28.49
C ILE A 53 11.78 8.91 29.40
N GLY A 54 10.74 8.06 29.42
CA GLY A 54 10.73 6.82 30.19
C GLY A 54 11.92 5.91 29.84
N LYS A 55 12.21 5.73 28.55
CA LYS A 55 13.32 4.90 28.08
C LYS A 55 14.69 5.45 28.45
N LEU A 56 14.89 6.77 28.33
CA LEU A 56 16.15 7.42 28.70
C LEU A 56 16.46 7.28 30.20
N ILE A 57 15.43 7.35 31.05
CA ILE A 57 15.55 7.15 32.50
C ILE A 57 15.79 5.67 32.82
N GLU A 58 15.02 4.75 32.22
CA GLU A 58 15.20 3.29 32.36
C GLU A 58 16.64 2.86 32.05
N LYS A 59 17.22 3.42 30.98
CA LYS A 59 18.60 3.15 30.55
C LYS A 59 19.66 3.92 31.34
N LYS A 60 19.29 4.70 32.36
CA LYS A 60 20.18 5.52 33.21
C LYS A 60 21.04 6.52 32.43
N ILE A 61 20.54 6.99 31.28
CA ILE A 61 21.22 8.01 30.47
C ILE A 61 20.99 9.40 31.04
N VAL A 62 19.79 9.62 31.55
CA VAL A 62 19.39 10.81 32.29
C VAL A 62 18.72 10.39 33.58
N TYR A 63 18.74 11.29 34.57
CA TYR A 63 18.18 11.01 35.90
C TYR A 63 16.87 11.75 36.16
N THR A 64 16.52 12.73 35.31
CA THR A 64 15.32 13.56 35.48
C THR A 64 14.57 13.75 34.16
N PRO A 65 13.23 13.88 34.20
CA PRO A 65 12.44 14.19 32.99
C PRO A 65 12.89 15.48 32.29
N LYS A 66 13.27 16.52 33.05
CA LYS A 66 13.74 17.79 32.48
C LYS A 66 15.02 17.64 31.63
N GLN A 67 15.95 16.77 32.05
CA GLN A 67 17.14 16.48 31.24
C GLN A 67 16.77 15.75 29.94
N ALA A 68 15.83 14.80 30.01
CA ALA A 68 15.33 14.09 28.85
C ALA A 68 14.62 15.02 27.86
N GLU A 69 13.74 15.91 28.36
CA GLU A 69 13.05 16.92 27.55
C GLU A 69 14.03 17.85 26.83
N LYS A 70 15.13 18.22 27.49
CA LYS A 70 16.19 19.01 26.85
C LYS A 70 16.83 18.24 25.69
N LEU A 71 17.21 16.98 25.88
CA LEU A 71 17.78 16.14 24.81
C LEU A 71 16.83 15.95 23.62
N ILE A 72 15.52 15.87 23.88
CA ILE A 72 14.49 15.76 22.84
C ILE A 72 14.34 17.09 22.10
N LYS A 73 14.31 18.22 22.84
CA LYS A 73 14.19 19.57 22.26
C LYS A 73 15.39 19.93 21.39
N ASP A 74 16.58 19.50 21.78
CA ASP A 74 17.83 19.71 21.04
C ASP A 74 17.99 18.73 19.86
N GLU A 75 16.97 17.90 19.58
CA GLU A 75 16.97 16.87 18.51
C GLU A 75 18.23 15.99 18.54
N SER A 76 18.70 15.67 19.74
CA SER A 76 19.97 14.95 19.90
C SER A 76 19.94 13.59 19.19
N PRO A 77 21.05 13.13 18.60
CA PRO A 77 21.12 11.80 17.97
C PRO A 77 20.71 10.67 18.91
N LEU A 78 20.94 10.86 20.21
CA LEU A 78 20.54 9.92 21.25
C LEU A 78 19.01 9.84 21.39
N ALA A 79 18.32 10.98 21.42
CA ALA A 79 16.85 11.01 21.48
C ALA A 79 16.22 10.37 20.23
N LEU A 80 16.79 10.61 19.05
CA LEU A 80 16.33 9.99 17.79
C LEU A 80 16.54 8.46 17.78
N ARG A 81 17.66 7.97 18.31
CA ARG A 81 17.89 6.54 18.49
C ARG A 81 16.86 5.90 19.41
N PHE A 82 16.51 6.55 20.53
CA PHE A 82 15.48 6.01 21.43
C PHE A 82 14.07 6.12 20.86
N LEU A 83 13.79 7.13 20.04
CA LEU A 83 12.55 7.21 19.27
C LEU A 83 12.39 5.98 18.37
N GLU A 84 13.44 5.60 17.63
CA GLU A 84 13.42 4.38 16.79
C GLU A 84 13.16 3.12 17.61
N GLU A 85 13.80 2.97 18.77
CA GLU A 85 13.59 1.82 19.67
C GLU A 85 12.14 1.76 20.18
N VAL A 86 11.58 2.90 20.60
CA VAL A 86 10.22 3.01 21.14
C VAL A 86 9.15 2.76 20.08
N ILE A 87 9.39 3.22 18.85
CA ILE A 87 8.45 3.10 17.73
C ILE A 87 8.46 1.70 17.11
N LYS A 88 9.51 0.92 17.34
CA LYS A 88 9.66 -0.41 16.77
C LYS A 88 8.39 -1.24 17.02
N ASP A 89 7.80 -1.73 15.93
CA ASP A 89 6.58 -2.55 15.90
C ASP A 89 5.30 -1.87 16.45
N LYS A 90 5.30 -0.55 16.63
CA LYS A 90 4.11 0.22 17.00
C LYS A 90 3.28 0.62 15.78
N TYR A 91 1.97 0.65 16.00
CA TYR A 91 0.97 1.09 15.03
C TYR A 91 0.40 2.45 15.42
N VAL A 92 0.03 3.23 14.41
CA VAL A 92 -0.81 4.43 14.55
C VAL A 92 -2.10 4.26 13.76
N LEU A 93 -3.15 4.95 14.18
CA LEU A 93 -4.40 5.05 13.42
C LEU A 93 -4.36 6.31 12.55
N LEU A 94 -4.57 6.15 11.25
CA LEU A 94 -4.79 7.26 10.34
C LEU A 94 -6.28 7.43 10.08
N ASN A 95 -6.76 8.67 10.05
CA ASN A 95 -8.15 9.00 9.84
C ASN A 95 -8.26 10.20 8.89
N ARG A 96 -9.14 10.09 7.89
CA ARG A 96 -9.52 11.20 7.01
C ARG A 96 -10.99 11.56 7.25
N ALA A 97 -11.25 12.83 7.55
CA ALA A 97 -12.61 13.35 7.64
C ALA A 97 -13.12 13.74 6.24
N PRO A 98 -14.41 13.52 5.93
CA PRO A 98 -15.44 12.90 6.78
C PRO A 98 -15.30 11.37 6.87
N THR A 99 -15.46 10.81 8.06
CA THR A 99 -15.44 9.35 8.29
C THR A 99 -16.81 8.77 7.92
N LEU A 100 -16.92 8.18 6.72
CA LEU A 100 -18.20 7.64 6.19
C LEU A 100 -18.41 6.16 6.55
N HIS A 101 -17.33 5.42 6.73
CA HIS A 101 -17.36 4.00 7.07
C HIS A 101 -16.12 3.62 7.88
N ARG A 102 -16.10 2.40 8.43
CA ARG A 102 -14.99 1.94 9.29
C ARG A 102 -13.62 2.07 8.64
N LEU A 103 -13.50 1.82 7.33
CA LEU A 103 -12.23 1.90 6.57
C LEU A 103 -11.71 3.33 6.34
N SER A 104 -12.44 4.35 6.81
CA SER A 104 -11.91 5.71 6.86
C SER A 104 -10.99 5.92 8.09
N ILE A 105 -10.84 4.89 8.93
CA ILE A 105 -9.86 4.79 10.00
C ILE A 105 -9.17 3.43 9.88
N GLU A 106 -7.87 3.42 9.60
CA GLU A 106 -7.07 2.19 9.52
C GLU A 106 -5.78 2.33 10.31
N ALA A 107 -5.22 1.19 10.74
CA ALA A 107 -3.98 1.14 11.47
C ALA A 107 -2.80 0.85 10.53
N PHE A 108 -1.68 1.50 10.81
CA PHE A 108 -0.46 1.37 10.04
C PHE A 108 0.75 1.23 10.96
N LYS A 109 1.64 0.30 10.61
CA LYS A 109 2.96 0.17 11.20
C LYS A 109 3.79 1.40 10.82
N ILE A 110 4.43 2.00 11.81
CA ILE A 110 5.17 3.24 11.63
C ILE A 110 6.51 2.97 10.93
N LYS A 111 6.77 3.70 9.85
CA LYS A 111 8.11 3.93 9.30
C LYS A 111 8.48 5.40 9.48
N LEU A 112 9.54 5.68 10.22
CA LEU A 112 10.03 7.05 10.36
C LEU A 112 10.54 7.58 9.02
N MET A 113 10.13 8.79 8.66
CA MET A 113 10.55 9.42 7.42
C MET A 113 10.92 10.90 7.62
N PRO A 114 11.90 11.41 6.86
CA PRO A 114 12.20 12.84 6.84
C PRO A 114 11.06 13.62 6.19
N GLY A 115 11.02 14.92 6.48
CA GLY A 115 10.04 15.86 5.94
C GLY A 115 8.90 16.15 6.91
N LYS A 116 7.79 16.67 6.38
CA LYS A 116 6.65 17.15 7.17
C LYS A 116 5.33 16.46 6.85
N THR A 117 5.27 15.59 5.84
CA THR A 117 4.03 14.98 5.35
C THR A 117 3.92 13.52 5.77
N ILE A 118 2.70 13.07 6.03
CA ILE A 118 2.43 11.65 6.27
C ILE A 118 2.46 10.95 4.92
N ARG A 119 3.19 9.84 4.80
CA ARG A 119 3.19 9.03 3.58
C ARG A 119 2.26 7.85 3.75
N ILE A 120 1.36 7.65 2.79
CA ILE A 120 0.43 6.52 2.79
C ILE A 120 0.58 5.69 1.53
N HIS A 121 0.20 4.43 1.63
CA HIS A 121 0.19 3.51 0.51
C HIS A 121 -0.87 3.91 -0.53
N PRO A 122 -0.58 3.92 -1.85
CA PRO A 122 -1.56 4.35 -2.86
C PRO A 122 -2.81 3.46 -2.92
N LEU A 123 -2.71 2.17 -2.56
CA LEU A 123 -3.86 1.26 -2.58
C LEU A 123 -4.86 1.49 -1.45
N VAL A 124 -4.50 2.24 -0.39
CA VAL A 124 -5.47 2.57 0.69
C VAL A 124 -6.25 3.85 0.40
N CYS A 125 -5.82 4.68 -0.55
CA CYS A 125 -6.49 5.94 -0.90
C CYS A 125 -7.99 5.79 -1.20
N PRO A 126 -8.45 4.75 -1.94
CA PRO A 126 -9.89 4.55 -2.17
C PRO A 126 -10.71 4.38 -0.89
N ALA A 127 -10.16 3.71 0.13
CA ALA A 127 -10.83 3.53 1.42
C ALA A 127 -10.98 4.86 2.18
N PHE A 128 -9.97 5.71 2.13
CA PHE A 128 -10.05 7.05 2.73
C PHE A 128 -10.79 8.08 1.85
N ASN A 129 -11.14 7.70 0.62
CA ASN A 129 -11.56 8.63 -0.44
C ASN A 129 -10.58 9.80 -0.59
N ALA A 130 -9.29 9.51 -0.46
CA ALA A 130 -8.20 10.49 -0.38
C ALA A 130 -7.51 10.69 -1.73
N ASP A 131 -7.03 11.90 -1.96
CA ASP A 131 -6.12 12.25 -3.05
C ASP A 131 -4.87 12.96 -2.49
N PHE A 132 -4.01 13.47 -3.37
CA PHE A 132 -2.73 14.09 -2.98
C PHE A 132 -2.64 15.55 -3.41
N ASP A 133 -3.77 16.28 -3.40
CA ASP A 133 -3.84 17.69 -3.83
C ASP A 133 -3.72 18.70 -2.66
N GLY A 134 -3.51 18.22 -1.44
CA GLY A 134 -3.51 19.03 -0.22
C GLY A 134 -4.29 18.41 0.93
N ASP A 135 -4.94 17.27 0.70
CA ASP A 135 -5.61 16.45 1.69
C ASP A 135 -4.77 16.25 2.98
N GLN A 136 -5.46 16.23 4.11
CA GLN A 136 -4.87 16.06 5.43
C GLN A 136 -5.46 14.85 6.15
N MET A 137 -4.61 14.13 6.87
CA MET A 137 -5.04 13.05 7.76
C MET A 137 -4.66 13.34 9.20
N ALA A 138 -5.56 12.98 10.11
CA ALA A 138 -5.25 12.91 11.52
C ALA A 138 -4.53 11.58 11.81
N VAL A 139 -3.60 11.63 12.77
CA VAL A 139 -2.90 10.46 13.29
C VAL A 139 -3.17 10.36 14.79
N HIS A 140 -3.43 9.15 15.26
CA HIS A 140 -3.67 8.85 16.68
C HIS A 140 -2.77 7.69 17.10
N LEU A 141 -2.19 7.78 18.30
CA LEU A 141 -1.36 6.72 18.87
C LEU A 141 -2.17 5.93 19.91
N PRO A 142 -2.50 4.65 19.65
CA PRO A 142 -2.98 3.73 20.68
C PRO A 142 -1.90 3.54 21.76
N ILE A 143 -2.23 3.68 23.04
CA ILE A 143 -1.24 3.69 24.12
C ILE A 143 -1.11 2.32 24.80
N SER A 144 -2.24 1.72 25.20
CA SER A 144 -2.21 0.44 25.91
C SER A 144 -1.82 -0.70 24.99
N ASP A 145 -1.32 -1.79 25.56
CA ASP A 145 -0.91 -2.95 24.79
C ASP A 145 -2.11 -3.62 24.11
N GLU A 146 -3.29 -3.61 24.75
CA GLU A 146 -4.54 -4.10 24.16
C GLU A 146 -4.95 -3.27 22.95
N ALA A 147 -4.84 -1.94 23.03
CA ALA A 147 -5.19 -1.05 21.93
C ALA A 147 -4.19 -1.15 20.76
N GLN A 148 -2.90 -1.39 21.05
CA GLN A 148 -1.90 -1.70 20.03
C GLN A 148 -2.17 -3.06 19.36
N GLN A 149 -2.57 -4.07 20.14
CA GLN A 149 -2.91 -5.38 19.61
C GLN A 149 -4.18 -5.33 18.74
N GLU A 150 -5.22 -4.62 19.18
CA GLU A 150 -6.43 -4.38 18.38
C GLU A 150 -6.09 -3.65 17.07
N ALA A 151 -5.25 -2.62 17.14
CA ALA A 151 -4.80 -1.91 15.95
C ALA A 151 -4.11 -2.85 14.95
N LYS A 152 -3.20 -3.70 15.44
CA LYS A 152 -2.44 -4.65 14.62
C LYS A 152 -3.29 -5.76 14.03
N ASP A 153 -4.19 -6.35 14.81
CA ASP A 153 -4.89 -7.58 14.43
C ASP A 153 -6.22 -7.32 13.71
N LEU A 154 -6.91 -6.22 14.04
CA LEU A 154 -8.27 -5.96 13.58
C LEU A 154 -8.38 -4.72 12.67
N ILE A 155 -7.60 -3.67 12.94
CA ILE A 155 -7.75 -2.36 12.28
C ILE A 155 -6.69 -2.14 11.19
N ALA A 156 -5.62 -2.95 11.16
CA ALA A 156 -4.54 -2.80 10.18
C ALA A 156 -5.06 -2.88 8.74
N ALA A 157 -4.49 -2.06 7.85
CA ALA A 157 -4.96 -1.92 6.47
C ALA A 157 -4.89 -3.23 5.67
N ASP A 158 -3.89 -4.08 5.96
CA ASP A 158 -3.75 -5.43 5.39
C ASP A 158 -4.77 -6.45 5.93
N LYS A 159 -5.55 -6.09 6.96
CA LYS A 159 -6.68 -6.89 7.49
C LYS A 159 -8.04 -6.42 6.97
N ASN A 160 -8.07 -5.29 6.28
CA ASN A 160 -9.29 -4.53 5.97
C ASN A 160 -9.48 -4.31 4.46
N ILE A 161 -9.10 -5.30 3.66
CA ILE A 161 -9.06 -5.18 2.20
C ILE A 161 -10.41 -5.36 1.49
N LEU A 162 -11.49 -5.63 2.22
CA LEU A 162 -12.82 -5.86 1.66
C LEU A 162 -13.83 -4.83 2.19
N LYS A 163 -14.77 -4.43 1.33
CA LYS A 163 -15.92 -3.62 1.74
C LYS A 163 -16.85 -4.45 2.61
N PRO A 164 -17.18 -4.01 3.85
CA PRO A 164 -18.11 -4.75 4.71
C PRO A 164 -19.50 -4.95 4.10
N GLY A 165 -19.96 -4.05 3.24
CA GLY A 165 -21.30 -4.10 2.64
C GLY A 165 -21.42 -4.98 1.39
N SER A 166 -20.35 -5.13 0.59
CA SER A 166 -20.40 -5.84 -0.69
C SER A 166 -19.44 -7.02 -0.81
N GLY A 167 -18.48 -7.16 0.11
CA GLY A 167 -17.41 -8.17 0.01
C GLY A 167 -16.39 -7.89 -1.10
N GLU A 168 -16.55 -6.80 -1.86
CA GLU A 168 -15.61 -6.44 -2.92
C GLU A 168 -14.29 -5.89 -2.35
N PRO A 169 -13.13 -6.17 -2.99
CA PRO A 169 -11.86 -5.58 -2.60
C PRO A 169 -11.86 -4.05 -2.65
N THR A 170 -11.31 -3.41 -1.61
CA THR A 170 -11.10 -1.96 -1.51
C THR A 170 -9.76 -1.52 -2.04
N ILE A 171 -8.77 -2.41 -2.00
CA ILE A 171 -7.42 -2.19 -2.53
C ILE A 171 -7.42 -2.25 -4.05
N THR A 172 -7.86 -1.18 -4.69
CA THR A 172 -7.95 -1.12 -6.15
C THR A 172 -6.83 -0.29 -6.73
N HIS A 173 -6.10 -0.85 -7.70
CA HIS A 173 -5.17 -0.11 -8.54
C HIS A 173 -5.90 1.02 -9.28
N SER A 174 -5.27 2.17 -9.36
CA SER A 174 -5.81 3.38 -9.99
C SER A 174 -4.76 4.00 -10.92
N GLN A 175 -5.25 4.79 -11.90
CA GLN A 175 -4.46 5.65 -12.77
C GLN A 175 -3.20 4.96 -13.31
N ASP A 176 -2.01 5.37 -12.86
CA ASP A 176 -0.70 4.93 -13.35
C ASP A 176 -0.51 3.41 -13.28
N MET A 177 -0.92 2.77 -12.17
CA MET A 177 -0.83 1.31 -12.02
C MET A 177 -1.69 0.59 -13.07
N VAL A 178 -2.90 1.11 -13.32
CA VAL A 178 -3.79 0.55 -14.35
C VAL A 178 -3.21 0.78 -15.74
N LEU A 179 -2.61 1.95 -15.99
CA LEU A 179 -2.00 2.27 -17.27
C LEU A 179 -0.77 1.40 -17.54
N GLY A 180 0.09 1.16 -16.55
CA GLY A 180 1.24 0.26 -16.62
C GLY A 180 0.80 -1.16 -16.98
N VAL A 181 -0.12 -1.74 -16.19
CA VAL A 181 -0.69 -3.06 -16.46
C VAL A 181 -1.34 -3.14 -17.85
N TYR A 182 -2.12 -2.12 -18.21
CA TYR A 182 -2.74 -2.04 -19.53
C TYR A 182 -1.68 -2.06 -20.63
N TYR A 183 -0.63 -1.25 -20.49
CA TYR A 183 0.44 -1.16 -21.46
C TYR A 183 1.19 -2.50 -21.60
N ILE A 184 1.61 -3.14 -20.50
CA ILE A 184 2.39 -4.39 -20.60
C ILE A 184 1.55 -5.56 -21.12
N THR A 185 0.25 -5.58 -20.85
CA THR A 185 -0.66 -6.65 -21.30
C THR A 185 -1.27 -6.41 -22.69
N ASP A 186 -1.13 -5.21 -23.24
CA ASP A 186 -1.57 -4.89 -24.60
C ASP A 186 -0.62 -5.46 -25.65
N PHE A 187 -1.20 -6.09 -26.67
CA PHE A 187 -0.51 -6.60 -27.85
C PHE A 187 -0.08 -5.50 -28.82
N TYR A 188 -0.50 -4.25 -28.61
CA TYR A 188 -0.03 -3.12 -29.42
C TYR A 188 1.48 -2.93 -29.32
N ASP A 189 2.09 -2.89 -30.50
CA ASP A 189 3.51 -2.64 -30.71
C ASP A 189 3.69 -1.53 -31.75
N HIS A 190 4.26 -0.40 -31.31
CA HIS A 190 4.50 0.76 -32.14
C HIS A 190 5.47 0.50 -33.31
N ARG A 191 6.24 -0.60 -33.26
CA ARG A 191 7.10 -1.04 -34.37
C ARG A 191 6.29 -1.53 -35.59
N TYR A 192 5.01 -1.86 -35.40
CA TYR A 192 4.10 -2.33 -36.44
C TYR A 192 2.78 -1.53 -36.42
N PRO A 193 2.83 -0.21 -36.70
CA PRO A 193 1.69 0.68 -36.51
C PRO A 193 0.51 0.37 -37.44
N ASP A 194 0.77 -0.28 -38.57
CA ASP A 194 -0.26 -0.66 -39.56
C ASP A 194 -1.12 -1.86 -39.11
N LEU A 195 -0.66 -2.63 -38.12
CA LEU A 195 -1.42 -3.73 -37.54
C LEU A 195 -2.36 -3.16 -36.50
N LYS A 196 -3.65 -3.03 -36.81
CA LYS A 196 -4.61 -2.29 -35.99
C LYS A 196 -5.28 -3.18 -34.95
N THR A 197 -5.56 -4.44 -35.29
CA THR A 197 -6.22 -5.39 -34.40
C THR A 197 -5.25 -6.34 -33.69
N GLU A 198 -5.68 -6.94 -32.58
CA GLU A 198 -4.88 -7.99 -31.91
C GLU A 198 -4.73 -9.22 -32.80
N GLU A 199 -5.73 -9.58 -33.60
CA GLU A 199 -5.69 -10.70 -34.55
C GLU A 199 -4.66 -10.47 -35.66
N GLU A 200 -4.64 -9.28 -36.27
CA GLU A 200 -3.64 -8.91 -37.29
C GLU A 200 -2.22 -8.98 -36.74
N ARG A 201 -2.03 -8.62 -35.45
CA ARG A 201 -0.72 -8.70 -34.80
C ARG A 201 -0.32 -10.14 -34.50
N LYS A 202 -1.26 -10.96 -34.03
CA LYS A 202 -1.01 -12.39 -33.82
C LYS A 202 -0.60 -13.07 -35.13
N ASP A 203 -1.24 -12.73 -36.22
CA ASP A 203 -0.90 -13.28 -37.55
C ASP A 203 0.44 -12.73 -38.09
N LYS A 204 0.59 -11.40 -38.13
CA LYS A 204 1.63 -10.74 -38.95
C LYS A 204 2.86 -10.24 -38.17
N ALA A 205 2.76 -10.01 -36.86
CA ALA A 205 3.93 -9.56 -36.11
C ALA A 205 4.96 -10.69 -36.02
N PRO A 206 6.28 -10.40 -36.10
CA PRO A 206 7.29 -11.44 -36.10
C PRO A 206 7.37 -12.15 -34.76
N LEU A 207 7.44 -13.48 -34.81
CA LEU A 207 7.70 -14.30 -33.64
C LEU A 207 9.16 -14.15 -33.22
N LYS A 208 9.41 -13.77 -31.96
CA LYS A 208 10.76 -13.55 -31.43
C LYS A 208 11.39 -14.76 -30.76
N GLY A 209 10.58 -15.73 -30.36
CA GLY A 209 11.09 -16.96 -29.77
C GLY A 209 9.99 -17.88 -29.27
N ARG A 210 10.40 -19.12 -28.99
CA ARG A 210 9.60 -20.13 -28.30
C ARG A 210 10.29 -20.46 -26.98
N PHE A 211 9.52 -20.42 -25.90
CA PHE A 211 9.99 -20.60 -24.53
C PHE A 211 9.25 -21.74 -23.85
N THR A 212 9.95 -22.46 -22.98
CA THR A 212 9.39 -23.60 -22.24
C THR A 212 8.94 -23.24 -20.83
N SER A 213 9.46 -22.14 -20.28
CA SER A 213 9.07 -21.64 -18.96
C SER A 213 8.94 -20.12 -18.94
N MET A 214 8.16 -19.59 -17.99
CA MET A 214 8.08 -18.14 -17.76
C MET A 214 9.39 -17.56 -17.24
N ASN A 215 10.20 -18.37 -16.52
CA ASN A 215 11.52 -17.96 -16.04
C ASN A 215 12.51 -17.77 -17.20
N ASP A 216 12.42 -18.59 -18.25
CA ASP A 216 13.25 -18.45 -19.45
C ASP A 216 12.97 -17.10 -20.13
N VAL A 217 11.69 -16.72 -20.19
CA VAL A 217 11.26 -15.42 -20.74
C VAL A 217 11.81 -14.27 -19.89
N LEU A 218 11.72 -14.38 -18.56
CA LEU A 218 12.22 -13.38 -17.62
C LEU A 218 13.73 -13.17 -17.76
N GLU A 219 14.50 -14.26 -17.86
CA GLU A 219 15.95 -14.20 -18.06
C GLU A 219 16.30 -13.52 -19.39
N LYS A 220 15.59 -13.85 -20.48
CA LYS A 220 15.82 -13.18 -21.77
C LYS A 220 15.41 -11.72 -21.76
N TYR A 221 14.39 -11.36 -21.00
CA TYR A 221 13.98 -9.97 -20.83
C TYR A 221 15.06 -9.16 -20.09
N TYR A 222 15.59 -9.68 -18.98
CA TYR A 222 16.67 -8.99 -18.24
C TYR A 222 18.00 -8.93 -18.99
N ASN A 223 18.27 -9.90 -19.86
CA ASN A 223 19.42 -9.89 -20.76
C ASN A 223 19.17 -9.10 -22.07
N ASP A 224 18.09 -8.32 -22.14
CA ASP A 224 17.74 -7.47 -23.29
C ASP A 224 17.53 -8.19 -24.64
N ASN A 225 17.41 -9.52 -24.62
CA ASN A 225 17.22 -10.35 -25.81
C ASN A 225 15.78 -10.29 -26.35
N VAL A 226 14.82 -10.00 -25.47
CA VAL A 226 13.42 -9.78 -25.83
C VAL A 226 12.91 -8.51 -25.14
N LYS A 227 11.96 -7.83 -25.78
CA LYS A 227 11.32 -6.60 -25.29
C LYS A 227 9.89 -6.86 -24.87
N ILE A 228 9.34 -5.96 -24.05
CA ILE A 228 8.04 -6.14 -23.41
C ILE A 228 6.87 -6.40 -24.40
N LYS A 229 6.98 -5.86 -25.62
CA LYS A 229 5.99 -6.00 -26.71
C LYS A 229 6.29 -7.13 -27.68
N ASP A 230 7.37 -7.87 -27.49
CA ASP A 230 7.72 -8.97 -28.38
C ASP A 230 6.71 -10.11 -28.28
N LYS A 231 6.24 -10.55 -29.46
CA LYS A 231 5.41 -11.74 -29.62
C LYS A 231 6.24 -12.99 -29.44
N ILE A 232 5.78 -13.89 -28.59
CA ILE A 232 6.46 -15.14 -28.24
C ILE A 232 5.46 -16.30 -28.17
N ILE A 233 5.97 -17.53 -28.30
CA ILE A 233 5.23 -18.73 -27.94
C ILE A 233 5.76 -19.21 -26.60
N LEU A 234 4.87 -19.35 -25.60
CA LEU A 234 5.20 -19.96 -24.32
C LEU A 234 4.52 -21.32 -24.26
N VAL A 235 5.24 -22.37 -23.88
CA VAL A 235 4.61 -23.65 -23.52
C VAL A 235 4.15 -23.56 -22.07
N TYR A 236 2.84 -23.52 -21.85
CA TYR A 236 2.22 -23.42 -20.52
C TYR A 236 1.21 -24.57 -20.37
N ASP A 237 1.25 -25.31 -19.27
CA ASP A 237 0.43 -26.52 -19.05
C ASP A 237 0.42 -27.52 -20.23
N LYS A 238 1.60 -27.71 -20.83
CA LYS A 238 1.86 -28.58 -22.02
C LYS A 238 1.24 -28.08 -23.32
N GLU A 239 0.60 -26.92 -23.33
CA GLU A 239 0.03 -26.31 -24.54
C GLU A 239 0.86 -25.09 -24.98
N PRO A 240 1.17 -24.95 -26.29
CA PRO A 240 1.80 -23.74 -26.80
C PRO A 240 0.77 -22.60 -26.85
N ILE A 241 1.01 -21.54 -26.10
CA ILE A 241 0.22 -20.32 -26.12
C ILE A 241 0.99 -19.18 -26.80
N GLU A 242 0.31 -18.48 -27.71
CA GLU A 242 0.85 -17.27 -28.30
C GLU A 242 0.55 -16.06 -27.40
N THR A 243 1.60 -15.37 -26.94
CA THR A 243 1.49 -14.28 -25.98
C THR A 243 2.57 -13.23 -26.19
N THR A 244 2.64 -12.23 -25.31
CA THR A 244 3.73 -11.24 -25.28
C THR A 244 4.56 -11.39 -24.01
N VAL A 245 5.82 -10.94 -24.07
CA VAL A 245 6.70 -10.88 -22.89
C VAL A 245 6.03 -10.14 -21.73
N GLY A 246 5.37 -9.00 -21.98
CA GLY A 246 4.68 -8.24 -20.95
C GLY A 246 3.51 -8.98 -20.29
N ARG A 247 2.75 -9.80 -21.03
CA ARG A 247 1.74 -10.69 -20.44
C ARG A 247 2.37 -11.78 -19.57
N VAL A 248 3.56 -12.29 -19.92
CA VAL A 248 4.29 -13.23 -19.06
C VAL A 248 4.74 -12.56 -17.77
N LEU A 249 5.30 -11.35 -17.84
CA LEU A 249 5.69 -10.57 -16.64
C LEU A 249 4.50 -10.32 -15.72
N PHE A 250 3.35 -9.94 -16.27
CA PHE A 250 2.12 -9.79 -15.50
C PHE A 250 1.65 -11.11 -14.87
N ASN A 251 1.79 -12.25 -15.55
CA ASN A 251 1.39 -13.54 -14.98
C ASN A 251 2.36 -14.04 -13.89
N LEU A 252 3.63 -13.62 -13.91
CA LEU A 252 4.59 -13.99 -12.87
C LEU A 252 4.21 -13.44 -11.48
N VAL A 253 3.56 -12.26 -11.41
CA VAL A 253 3.08 -11.71 -10.12
C VAL A 253 1.80 -12.38 -9.62
N LEU A 254 1.07 -13.09 -10.49
CA LEU A 254 -0.14 -13.81 -10.11
C LEU A 254 0.21 -15.17 -9.49
N PRO A 255 -0.63 -15.73 -8.60
CA PRO A 255 -0.42 -17.06 -8.06
C PRO A 255 -0.88 -18.15 -9.06
N GLU A 256 -0.33 -19.36 -8.95
CA GLU A 256 -0.43 -20.40 -9.97
C GLU A 256 -1.85 -20.71 -10.47
N LYS A 257 -2.82 -20.93 -9.57
CA LYS A 257 -4.23 -21.21 -9.93
C LYS A 257 -4.93 -20.11 -10.74
N ILE A 258 -4.41 -18.89 -10.75
CA ILE A 258 -5.02 -17.74 -11.45
C ILE A 258 -4.41 -17.57 -12.84
N ARG A 259 -3.20 -18.07 -13.05
CA ARG A 259 -2.52 -18.07 -14.34
C ARG A 259 -3.26 -19.03 -15.30
N PHE A 260 -3.21 -18.85 -16.61
CA PHE A 260 -2.54 -17.77 -17.35
C PHE A 260 -3.56 -16.79 -17.96
N ILE A 261 -3.41 -15.49 -17.67
CA ILE A 261 -4.24 -14.42 -18.22
C ILE A 261 -3.63 -13.94 -19.54
N ASN A 262 -4.17 -14.43 -20.66
CA ASN A 262 -3.72 -14.06 -22.01
C ASN A 262 -4.65 -13.05 -22.69
N LYS A 263 -4.92 -11.92 -22.05
CA LYS A 263 -5.71 -10.82 -22.61
C LYS A 263 -5.18 -9.48 -22.13
N LYS A 264 -5.59 -8.41 -22.81
CA LYS A 264 -5.37 -7.05 -22.31
C LYS A 264 -6.17 -6.83 -21.03
N VAL A 265 -5.51 -6.36 -19.99
CA VAL A 265 -6.09 -6.18 -18.66
C VAL A 265 -6.47 -4.73 -18.45
N VAL A 266 -7.74 -4.47 -18.12
CA VAL A 266 -8.24 -3.14 -17.73
C VAL A 266 -8.56 -3.09 -16.23
N ASN A 267 -8.89 -1.91 -15.70
CA ASN A 267 -9.25 -1.72 -14.28
C ASN A 267 -10.33 -2.73 -13.80
N LYS A 268 -11.38 -2.95 -14.60
CA LYS A 268 -12.43 -3.93 -14.25
C LYS A 268 -11.90 -5.36 -14.12
N ASP A 269 -10.89 -5.73 -14.90
CA ASP A 269 -10.27 -7.05 -14.82
C ASP A 269 -9.40 -7.17 -13.57
N LEU A 270 -8.61 -6.15 -13.22
CA LEU A 270 -7.80 -6.14 -11.99
C LEU A 270 -8.66 -6.40 -10.75
N LYS A 271 -9.81 -5.73 -10.63
CA LYS A 271 -10.75 -5.96 -9.52
C LYS A 271 -11.22 -7.42 -9.46
N LYS A 272 -11.61 -7.98 -10.62
CA LYS A 272 -12.04 -9.38 -10.72
C LYS A 272 -10.92 -10.37 -10.39
N ILE A 273 -9.69 -10.06 -10.80
CA ILE A 273 -8.51 -10.87 -10.50
C ILE A 273 -8.25 -10.89 -9.00
N LEU A 274 -8.26 -9.73 -8.33
CA LEU A 274 -8.08 -9.64 -6.88
C LEU A 274 -9.21 -10.35 -6.12
N SER A 275 -10.46 -10.20 -6.54
CA SER A 275 -11.58 -10.97 -5.96
C SER A 275 -11.36 -12.48 -6.11
N ARG A 276 -10.96 -12.95 -7.29
CA ARG A 276 -10.69 -14.38 -7.53
C ARG A 276 -9.50 -14.89 -6.71
N ILE A 277 -8.46 -14.08 -6.52
CA ILE A 277 -7.32 -14.45 -5.65
C ILE A 277 -7.80 -14.62 -4.21
N PHE A 278 -8.63 -13.70 -3.72
CA PHE A 278 -9.19 -13.79 -2.38
C PHE A 278 -10.02 -15.07 -2.19
N ASP A 279 -10.85 -15.43 -3.17
CA ASP A 279 -11.71 -16.63 -3.10
C ASP A 279 -10.92 -17.95 -3.20
N GLU A 280 -9.86 -18.01 -4.01
CA GLU A 280 -9.07 -19.22 -4.28
C GLU A 280 -7.89 -19.46 -3.31
N TYR A 281 -7.48 -18.39 -2.63
CA TYR A 281 -6.37 -18.36 -1.66
C TYR A 281 -6.85 -17.71 -0.36
N ASP A 282 -6.32 -16.54 -0.04
CA ASP A 282 -6.61 -15.82 1.20
C ASP A 282 -6.31 -14.32 1.06
N MET A 283 -6.55 -13.61 2.16
CA MET A 283 -6.30 -12.18 2.29
C MET A 283 -4.82 -11.82 2.13
N GLU A 284 -3.92 -12.63 2.68
CA GLU A 284 -2.48 -12.35 2.68
C GLU A 284 -1.90 -12.41 1.26
N MET A 285 -2.28 -13.45 0.50
CA MET A 285 -1.94 -13.57 -0.91
C MET A 285 -2.52 -12.43 -1.73
N THR A 286 -3.76 -12.01 -1.44
CA THR A 286 -4.40 -10.90 -2.15
C THR A 286 -3.65 -9.59 -1.93
N VAL A 287 -3.25 -9.29 -0.69
CA VAL A 287 -2.43 -8.11 -0.35
C VAL A 287 -1.10 -8.16 -1.09
N LYS A 288 -0.41 -9.30 -1.01
CA LYS A 288 0.89 -9.48 -1.65
C LYS A 288 0.81 -9.23 -3.15
N VAL A 289 -0.14 -9.86 -3.84
CA VAL A 289 -0.30 -9.70 -5.29
C VAL A 289 -0.71 -8.28 -5.65
N ALA A 290 -1.51 -7.61 -4.82
CA ALA A 290 -1.87 -6.21 -5.06
C ALA A 290 -0.65 -5.29 -4.96
N ASP A 291 0.23 -5.49 -3.99
CA ASP A 291 1.51 -4.79 -3.87
C ASP A 291 2.45 -5.12 -5.04
N ASP A 292 2.56 -6.40 -5.43
CA ASP A 292 3.39 -6.83 -6.57
C ASP A 292 2.90 -6.22 -7.90
N ILE A 293 1.57 -6.10 -8.11
CA ILE A 293 1.00 -5.43 -9.29
C ILE A 293 1.28 -3.92 -9.27
N LYS A 294 1.33 -3.29 -8.10
CA LYS A 294 1.69 -1.86 -7.98
C LYS A 294 3.15 -1.62 -8.40
N ASP A 295 4.03 -2.60 -8.20
CA ASP A 295 5.48 -2.50 -8.49
C ASP A 295 5.88 -2.92 -9.93
N LEU A 296 4.93 -3.39 -10.75
CA LEU A 296 5.12 -3.69 -12.17
C LEU A 296 5.27 -2.43 -13.04
#